data_AF-A0A7X7N2R1-F1
#
_entry.id   AF-A0A7X7N2R1-F1
#
_cell.length_a   1.000
_cell.length_b   1.000
_cell.length_c   1.000
_cell.angle_alpha   90.00
_cell.angle_beta   90.00
_cell.angle_gamma   90.00
#
_symmetry.space_group_name_H-M   'P 1'
#
loop_
_entity.id
_entity.type
_entity.pdbx_description
1 polymer ?
#
loop_
_entity_poly.entity_id
_entity_poly.type
_entity_poly.pdbx_seq_one_letter_code
_entity_poly.pdbx_strand_id
1 'polypeptide(L)' 'MAKEFLVASDSNASSDQIKRLLPAETVVIANDGHEIVSLLDQHPDIGFLMLDLESLRRNE' A
#
# COMPACT_ATOMS: atom_id res chain seq x y z
N MET A 1 18.27 -8.03 -0.32
CA MET A 1 17.20 -7.51 0.55
C MET A 1 15.89 -7.65 -0.19
N ALA A 2 14.83 -8.13 0.46
CA ALA A 2 13.50 -8.13 -0.13
C ALA A 2 13.01 -6.68 -0.22
N LYS A 3 12.44 -6.28 -1.35
CA LYS A 3 11.85 -4.94 -1.51
C LYS A 3 10.43 -4.97 -0.93
N GLU A 4 10.06 -3.93 -0.19
CA GLU A 4 8.71 -3.77 0.35
C GLU A 4 7.76 -3.22 -0.71
N PHE A 5 6.48 -3.59 -0.61
CA PHE A 5 5.39 -3.21 -1.48
C PHE A 5 4.37 -2.41 -0.68
N LEU A 6 4.13 -1.17 -1.09
CA LEU A 6 3.09 -0.34 -0.50
C LEU A 6 1.82 -0.42 -1.34
N VAL A 7 0.72 -0.80 -0.70
CA VAL A 7 -0.62 -0.82 -1.29
C VAL A 7 -1.45 0.28 -0.65
N ALA A 8 -1.84 1.27 -1.44
CA ALA A 8 -2.72 2.34 -1.03
C ALA A 8 -4.14 2.08 -1.55
N SER A 9 -5.03 1.62 -0.68
CA SER A 9 -6.39 1.24 -1.04
C SER A 9 -7.33 1.38 0.16
N ASP A 10 -8.44 2.10 -0.02
CA ASP A 10 -9.51 2.23 0.97
C ASP A 10 -10.40 0.95 1.03
N SER A 11 -10.18 0.03 0.09
CA SER A 11 -10.86 -1.27 0.04
C SER A 11 -10.00 -2.38 0.64
N ASN A 12 -10.41 -2.87 1.82
CA ASN A 12 -9.80 -4.04 2.47
C ASN A 12 -9.74 -5.28 1.55
N ALA A 13 -10.69 -5.41 0.62
CA ALA A 13 -10.76 -6.54 -0.30
C ALA A 13 -9.59 -6.60 -1.29
N SER A 14 -9.15 -5.45 -1.81
CA SER A 14 -8.00 -5.36 -2.71
C SER A 14 -6.69 -5.67 -1.97
N SER A 15 -6.57 -5.16 -0.75
CA SER A 15 -5.39 -5.35 0.10
C SER A 15 -5.21 -6.81 0.53
N ASP A 16 -6.30 -7.50 0.87
CA ASP A 16 -6.27 -8.94 1.21
C ASP A 16 -5.89 -9.82 0.02
N GLN A 17 -6.30 -9.46 -1.20
CA GLN A 17 -5.88 -10.18 -2.40
C GLN A 17 -4.37 -10.03 -2.65
N ILE A 18 -3.82 -8.83 -2.46
CA ILE A 18 -2.40 -8.57 -2.67
C ILE A 18 -1.55 -9.29 -1.62
N LYS A 19 -1.98 -9.30 -0.34
CA LYS A 19 -1.35 -10.06 0.73
C LYS A 19 -1.33 -11.58 0.51
N ARG A 20 -2.22 -12.11 -0.33
CA ARG A 20 -2.22 -13.55 -0.72
C ARG A 20 -1.25 -13.84 -1.88
N LEU A 21 -0.99 -12.85 -2.73
CA LEU A 21 -0.11 -12.99 -3.90
C LEU A 21 1.36 -12.70 -3.58
N LEU A 22 1.59 -11.83 -2.61
CA LEU A 22 2.91 -11.45 -2.14
C LEU A 22 3.16 -11.99 -0.73
N PRO A 23 4.43 -12.23 -0.34
CA PRO A 23 4.76 -12.55 1.04
C PRO A 23 4.20 -11.48 1.98
N ALA A 24 3.40 -11.86 2.98
CA ALA A 24 2.75 -10.92 3.89
C ALA A 24 3.74 -9.97 4.59
N GLU A 25 4.98 -10.43 4.78
CA GLU A 25 6.09 -9.68 5.38
C GLU A 25 6.62 -8.54 4.50
N THR A 26 6.20 -8.50 3.23
CA THR A 26 6.64 -7.48 2.25
C THR A 26 5.55 -6.50 1.86
N VAL A 27 4.34 -6.60 2.42
CA VAL A 27 3.20 -5.75 2.02
C VAL A 27 2.79 -4.81 3.15
N VAL A 28 2.95 -3.51 2.91
CA VAL A 28 2.48 -2.43 3.75
C VAL A 28 1.20 -1.86 3.13
N ILE A 29 0.19 -1.55 3.95
CA ILE A 29 -1.08 -0.98 3.46
C ILE A 29 -1.22 0.44 4.01
N ALA A 30 -1.60 1.37 3.12
CA ALA A 30 -2.07 2.70 3.46
C ALA A 30 -3.55 2.84 3.08
N ASN A 31 -4.33 3.47 3.95
CA ASN A 31 -5.76 3.71 3.74
C ASN A 31 -6.04 5.11 3.21
N ASP A 32 -5.12 6.07 3.43
CA ASP A 32 -5.25 7.45 2.96
C ASP A 32 -3.92 8.05 2.50
N GLY A 33 -3.99 9.28 1.97
CA GLY A 33 -2.83 10.01 1.46
C GLY A 33 -1.77 10.33 2.52
N HIS A 34 -2.17 10.53 3.77
CA HIS A 34 -1.24 10.83 4.86
C HIS A 34 -0.45 9.57 5.24
N GLU A 35 -1.12 8.43 5.36
CA GLU A 35 -0.49 7.15 5.65
C GLU A 35 0.54 6.78 4.58
N ILE A 36 0.26 7.03 3.30
CA ILE A 36 1.23 6.80 2.21
C ILE A 36 2.54 7.56 2.47
N VAL A 37 2.44 8.85 2.77
CA VAL A 37 3.62 9.70 3.00
C VAL A 37 4.39 9.23 4.23
N SER A 38 3.69 8.92 5.32
CA SER A 38 4.32 8.42 6.55
C SER A 38 5.03 7.08 6.32
N LEU A 39 4.44 6.17 5.55
CA LEU A 39 5.00 4.85 5.30
C LEU A 39 6.19 4.89 4.35
N LEU A 40 6.20 5.78 3.37
CA LEU A 40 7.37 5.99 2.50
C LEU A 40 8.59 6.51 3.27
N ASP A 41 8.38 7.29 4.34
CA ASP A 41 9.47 7.77 5.21
C ASP A 41 9.99 6.67 6.14
N GLN A 42 9.09 5.83 6.66
CA GLN A 42 9.41 4.73 7.58
C GLN A 42 10.03 3.50 6.88
N HIS A 43 9.70 3.31 5.60
CA HIS A 43 10.10 2.15 4.80
C HIS A 43 10.87 2.59 3.54
N PRO A 44 12.14 3.02 3.69
CA PRO A 44 12.96 3.48 2.56
C PRO A 44 13.24 2.38 1.51
N ASP A 45 12.98 1.13 1.85
CA ASP A 45 13.15 -0.04 0.99
C ASP A 45 11.89 -0.39 0.16
N ILE A 46 10.83 0.44 0.24
CA ILE A 46 9.66 0.31 -0.66
C ILE A 46 10.14 0.45 -2.11
N GLY A 47 10.05 -0.64 -2.85
CA GLY A 47 10.43 -0.70 -4.25
C GLY A 47 9.27 -0.46 -5.21
N PHE A 48 8.04 -0.58 -4.71
CA PHE A 48 6.84 -0.53 -5.52
C PHE A 48 5.66 0.05 -4.74
N LEU A 49 4.92 0.97 -5.36
CA LEU A 49 3.71 1.58 -4.83
C LEU A 49 2.55 1.27 -5.77
N MET A 50 1.48 0.67 -5.24
CA MET A 50 0.24 0.43 -5.94
C MET A 50 -0.86 1.32 -5.35
N LEU A 51 -1.47 2.16 -6.18
CA LEU A 51 -2.50 3.12 -5.80
C LEU A 51 -3.84 2.73 -6.41
N ASP A 52 -4.87 2.56 -5.58
CA ASP A 52 -6.25 2.51 -6.05
C ASP A 52 -6.78 3.94 -6.27
N LEU A 53 -6.66 4.40 -7.51
CA LEU A 53 -7.10 5.74 -7.92
C LEU A 53 -8.61 5.95 -7.80
N GLU A 54 -9.43 4.89 -7.89
CA GLU A 54 -10.88 5.05 -7.72
C GLU A 54 -11.25 5.32 -6.26
N SER A 55 -10.54 4.72 -5.32
CA SER A 55 -10.71 4.98 -3.89
C SER A 55 -10.21 6.39 -3.51
N LEU A 56 -9.07 6.82 -4.05
CA LEU A 56 -8.53 8.17 -3.86
C LEU A 56 -9.51 9.26 -4.36
N ARG A 57 -10.13 9.08 -5.53
CA ARG A 57 -11.08 10.06 -6.10
C ARG A 57 -12.38 10.22 -5.29
N ARG A 58 -12.76 9.24 -4.47
CA ARG A 58 -14.01 9.31 -3.68
C ARG A 58 -13.85 10.07 -2.37
N ASN A 59 -12.62 10.25 -1.91
CA ASN A 59 -12.27 10.92 -0.65
C ASN A 59 -11.74 12.35 -0.86
N GLU A 60 -11.82 12.90 -2.08
CA GLU A 60 -11.74 14.35 -2.36
C GLU A 60 -13.06 15.05 -2.06
#